data_AF-A0A842W2Y7-F1
#
_entry.id   AF-A0A842W2Y7-F1
#
_cell.length_a   1.000
_cell.length_b   1.000
_cell.length_c   1.000
_cell.angle_alpha   90.00
_cell.angle_beta   90.00
_cell.angle_gamma   90.00
#
_symmetry.space_group_name_H-M   'P 1'
#
loop_
_entity.id
_entity.type
_entity.pdbx_description
1 polymer ?
#
loop_
_entity_poly.entity_id
_entity_poly.type
_entity_poly.pdbx_seq_one_letter_code
_entity_poly.pdbx_strand_id
1 'polypeptide(L)'
;MRKIIKGQKLKFTSKKATTFYLKILKKWRSLIQNKDYLIFLPCASTKPIQNSRTHCFLSPITRTYNKNVMLAIISEPLTIIPYYEKFYPNYDYLPEDLWKDDSEVQLFVDRLNEFHKITPSTIKVYYIGGSHHYKVLKKTKWKFKYIEPKRGLIGYKDAATNLKEKIFQEKKQKRIKFKTNQINISRVEIAHTFA
;
A
#
# COMPACT_ATOMS: atom_id res chain seq x y z
N MET A 1 16.97 -2.28 24.79
CA MET A 1 16.08 -3.06 23.89
C MET A 1 14.65 -2.59 24.02
N ARG A 2 13.91 -2.35 22.92
CA ARG A 2 12.46 -2.06 23.00
C ARG A 2 11.73 -3.36 23.36
N LYS A 3 10.97 -3.37 24.48
CA LYS A 3 10.20 -4.53 24.95
C LYS A 3 9.19 -4.97 23.88
N ILE A 4 9.31 -6.21 23.39
CA ILE A 4 8.37 -6.81 22.44
C ILE A 4 7.03 -7.02 23.14
N ILE A 5 5.94 -6.56 22.53
CA ILE A 5 4.58 -6.84 23.01
C ILE A 5 4.12 -8.13 22.33
N LYS A 6 4.15 -9.25 23.04
CA LYS A 6 3.83 -10.57 22.48
C LYS A 6 2.32 -10.85 22.44
N GLY A 7 1.85 -11.44 21.34
CA GLY A 7 0.57 -12.13 21.20
C GLY A 7 -0.67 -11.28 21.47
N GLN A 8 -1.69 -11.93 22.05
CA GLN A 8 -2.99 -11.38 22.45
C GLN A 8 -2.95 -10.11 23.34
N LYS A 9 -1.77 -9.68 23.81
CA LYS A 9 -1.60 -8.43 24.56
C LYS A 9 -1.74 -7.18 23.67
N LEU A 10 -1.63 -7.31 22.35
CA LEU A 10 -1.87 -6.23 21.40
C LEU A 10 -3.01 -6.60 20.44
N LYS A 11 -4.25 -6.44 20.90
CA LYS A 11 -5.46 -6.45 20.07
C LYS A 11 -5.64 -5.14 19.31
N PHE A 12 -6.52 -5.11 18.31
CA PHE A 12 -6.90 -3.88 17.60
C PHE A 12 -7.46 -2.82 18.56
N THR A 13 -8.21 -3.25 19.58
CA THR A 13 -8.78 -2.39 20.64
C THR A 13 -7.76 -1.84 21.63
N SER A 14 -6.54 -2.39 21.68
CA SER A 14 -5.52 -1.96 22.64
C SER A 14 -5.16 -0.47 22.46
N LYS A 15 -4.91 0.23 23.58
CA LYS A 15 -4.56 1.67 23.58
C LYS A 15 -3.44 1.99 22.59
N LYS A 16 -2.38 1.18 22.56
CA LYS A 16 -1.23 1.38 21.65
C LYS A 16 -1.60 1.22 20.18
N ALA A 17 -2.38 0.19 19.81
CA ALA A 17 -2.81 0.00 18.43
C ALA A 17 -3.77 1.11 17.99
N THR A 18 -4.74 1.46 18.83
CA THR A 18 -5.71 2.54 18.57
C THR A 18 -5.03 3.89 18.44
N THR A 19 -4.10 4.25 19.34
CA THR A 19 -3.34 5.51 19.24
C THR A 19 -2.53 5.58 17.96
N PHE A 20 -1.87 4.49 17.55
CA PHE A 20 -1.14 4.44 16.29
C PHE A 20 -2.08 4.60 15.09
N TYR A 21 -3.16 3.83 15.05
CA TYR A 21 -4.19 3.90 14.00
C TYR A 21 -4.71 5.34 13.83
N LEU A 22 -5.17 5.99 14.91
CA LEU A 22 -5.70 7.35 14.86
C LEU A 22 -4.64 8.37 14.40
N LYS A 23 -3.39 8.22 14.85
CA LYS A 23 -2.27 9.06 14.41
C LYS A 23 -2.06 8.95 12.89
N ILE A 24 -2.07 7.74 12.34
CA ILE A 24 -1.89 7.53 10.90
C ILE A 24 -3.11 8.01 10.12
N LEU A 25 -4.33 7.69 10.56
CA LEU A 25 -5.57 8.13 9.92
C LEU A 25 -5.64 9.66 9.80
N LYS A 26 -5.33 10.38 10.87
CA LYS A 26 -5.30 11.86 10.88
C LYS A 26 -4.36 12.45 9.83
N LYS A 27 -3.23 11.77 9.55
CA LYS A 27 -2.24 12.23 8.58
C LYS A 27 -2.49 11.69 7.17
N TRP A 28 -3.33 10.67 7.01
CA TRP A 28 -3.41 9.90 5.77
C TRP A 28 -3.78 10.75 4.57
N ARG A 29 -4.76 11.64 4.71
CA ARG A 29 -5.22 12.50 3.61
C ARG A 29 -4.06 13.29 2.99
N SER A 30 -3.21 13.93 3.80
CA SER A 30 -2.08 14.70 3.28
C SER A 30 -0.99 13.83 2.65
N LEU A 31 -0.79 12.60 3.17
CA LEU A 31 0.18 11.66 2.62
C LEU A 31 -0.22 11.15 1.24
N ILE A 32 -1.52 11.04 0.98
CA ILE A 32 -2.08 10.41 -0.22
C ILE A 32 -2.53 11.42 -1.29
N GLN A 33 -2.74 12.70 -0.95
CA GLN A 33 -3.41 13.72 -1.79
C GLN A 33 -2.82 13.96 -3.19
N ASN A 34 -1.54 13.62 -3.41
CA ASN A 34 -0.85 13.82 -4.70
C ASN A 34 -0.25 12.53 -5.26
N LYS A 35 -0.86 11.39 -4.93
CA LYS A 35 -0.41 10.07 -5.34
C LYS A 35 -1.30 9.58 -6.47
N ASP A 36 -0.69 8.95 -7.47
CA ASP A 36 -1.40 8.27 -8.56
C ASP A 36 -1.69 6.80 -8.18
N TYR A 37 -0.83 6.24 -7.32
CA TYR A 37 -0.80 4.83 -6.98
C TYR A 37 -0.66 4.61 -5.48
N LEU A 38 -1.42 3.65 -4.95
CA LEU A 38 -1.26 3.10 -3.62
C LEU A 38 -0.92 1.61 -3.75
N ILE A 39 0.18 1.17 -3.16
CA ILE A 39 0.58 -0.22 -3.14
C ILE A 39 0.58 -0.70 -1.69
N PHE A 40 -0.35 -1.61 -1.41
CA PHE A 40 -0.38 -2.37 -0.18
C PHE A 40 0.65 -3.49 -0.22
N LEU A 41 1.50 -3.51 0.81
CA LEU A 41 2.55 -4.50 1.04
C LEU A 41 2.14 -5.39 2.22
N PRO A 42 2.62 -6.64 2.29
CA PRO A 42 2.28 -7.51 3.39
C PRO A 42 3.12 -7.16 4.63
N CYS A 43 2.64 -7.55 5.80
CA CYS A 43 3.44 -7.51 7.02
C CYS A 43 4.58 -8.54 6.98
N ALA A 44 5.46 -8.49 7.98
CA ALA A 44 6.46 -9.51 8.25
C ALA A 44 6.70 -9.63 9.76
N SER A 45 7.24 -10.76 10.22
CA SER A 45 7.55 -10.99 11.64
C SER A 45 8.63 -10.03 12.16
N THR A 46 9.69 -9.79 11.38
CA THR A 46 10.77 -8.84 11.72
C THR A 46 10.22 -7.41 11.81
N LYS A 47 10.54 -6.69 12.90
CA LYS A 47 10.24 -5.26 13.06
C LYS A 47 11.55 -4.46 13.23
N PRO A 48 11.74 -3.32 12.53
CA PRO A 48 10.85 -2.77 11.50
C PRO A 48 10.71 -3.70 10.29
N ILE A 49 9.47 -3.88 9.82
CA ILE A 49 9.03 -4.72 8.69
C ILE A 49 9.84 -4.42 7.43
N GLN A 50 10.22 -3.16 7.24
CA GLN A 50 11.05 -2.70 6.12
C GLN A 50 12.41 -3.41 6.04
N ASN A 51 12.89 -3.96 7.16
CA ASN A 51 14.16 -4.69 7.24
C ASN A 51 13.99 -6.21 7.09
N SER A 52 12.75 -6.69 6.90
CA SER A 52 12.50 -8.12 6.74
C SER A 52 12.96 -8.65 5.39
N ARG A 53 13.27 -9.95 5.32
CA ARG A 53 13.67 -10.62 4.08
C ARG A 53 12.62 -10.49 2.97
N THR A 54 11.34 -10.57 3.30
CA THR A 54 10.23 -10.34 2.36
C THR A 54 10.34 -8.95 1.72
N HIS A 55 10.63 -7.92 2.52
CA HIS A 55 10.74 -6.55 2.04
C HIS A 55 12.04 -6.27 1.28
N CYS A 56 13.10 -7.04 1.53
CA CYS A 56 14.29 -7.07 0.67
C CYS A 56 13.94 -7.57 -0.75
N PHE A 57 13.11 -8.61 -0.89
CA PHE A 57 12.65 -9.07 -2.20
C PHE A 57 11.69 -8.08 -2.87
N LEU A 58 10.94 -7.30 -2.09
CA LEU A 58 10.12 -6.19 -2.59
C LEU A 58 10.93 -4.94 -2.97
N SER A 59 12.27 -4.96 -2.84
CA SER A 59 13.15 -3.83 -3.19
C SER A 59 12.94 -3.24 -4.58
N PRO A 60 12.53 -3.98 -5.64
CA PRO A 60 12.21 -3.37 -6.93
C PRO A 60 11.14 -2.28 -6.83
N ILE A 61 10.14 -2.40 -5.93
CA ILE A 61 9.14 -1.34 -5.71
C ILE A 61 9.50 -0.45 -4.52
N THR A 62 10.12 -0.98 -3.47
CA THR A 62 10.36 -0.24 -2.23
C THR A 62 11.58 0.66 -2.25
N ARG A 63 12.57 0.42 -3.12
CA ARG A 63 13.77 1.29 -3.27
C ARG A 63 13.65 2.31 -4.39
N THR A 64 12.79 2.07 -5.38
CA THR A 64 12.65 2.95 -6.55
C THR A 64 11.29 3.64 -6.61
N TYR A 65 10.62 3.80 -5.46
CA TYR A 65 9.36 4.53 -5.41
C TYR A 65 9.59 6.00 -5.72
N ASN A 66 8.65 6.61 -6.45
CA ASN A 66 8.69 8.02 -6.81
C ASN A 66 7.62 8.79 -6.03
N LYS A 67 7.63 10.12 -6.16
CA LYS A 67 6.70 11.01 -5.45
C LYS A 67 5.21 10.75 -5.70
N ASN A 68 4.84 9.97 -6.72
CA ASN A 68 3.45 9.66 -7.05
C ASN A 68 2.98 8.29 -6.53
N VAL A 69 3.86 7.50 -5.89
CA VAL A 69 3.50 6.20 -5.32
C VAL A 69 3.46 6.32 -3.80
N MET A 70 2.37 5.85 -3.19
CA MET A 70 2.29 5.60 -1.76
C MET A 70 2.50 4.10 -1.52
N LEU A 71 3.42 3.78 -0.62
CA LEU A 71 3.62 2.43 -0.13
C LEU A 71 3.07 2.33 1.28
N ALA A 72 2.25 1.32 1.54
CA ALA A 72 1.59 1.12 2.82
C ALA A 72 1.63 -0.36 3.17
N ILE A 73 2.08 -0.69 4.38
CA ILE A 73 2.07 -2.07 4.88
C ILE A 73 0.72 -2.31 5.55
N ILE A 74 0.01 -3.34 5.10
CA ILE A 74 -1.18 -3.85 5.80
C ILE A 74 -0.68 -4.75 6.93
N SER A 75 -1.14 -4.50 8.15
CA SER A 75 -0.70 -5.29 9.29
C SER A 75 -1.66 -5.26 10.46
N GLU A 76 -1.77 -6.39 11.12
CA GLU A 76 -2.40 -6.56 12.42
C GLU A 76 -1.43 -6.11 13.53
N PRO A 77 -1.91 -5.50 14.63
CA PRO A 77 -3.20 -4.83 14.81
C PRO A 77 -3.17 -3.34 14.35
N LEU A 78 -2.07 -2.90 13.74
CA LEU A 78 -1.82 -1.48 13.43
C LEU A 78 -2.59 -0.96 12.21
N THR A 79 -3.30 -1.85 11.51
CA THR A 79 -4.09 -1.61 10.29
C THR A 79 -3.24 -1.23 9.07
N ILE A 80 -2.73 0.01 9.04
CA ILE A 80 -1.91 0.55 7.95
C ILE A 80 -0.67 1.22 8.55
N ILE A 81 0.50 0.84 8.05
CA ILE A 81 1.78 1.47 8.39
C ILE A 81 2.34 2.08 7.09
N PRO A 82 2.40 3.42 6.94
CA PRO A 82 3.11 4.02 5.83
C PRO A 82 4.55 3.50 5.75
N TYR A 83 5.02 3.13 4.56
CA TYR A 83 6.30 2.42 4.43
C TYR A 83 7.51 3.19 4.97
N TYR A 84 7.46 4.52 4.97
CA TYR A 84 8.52 5.37 5.54
C TYR A 84 8.49 5.42 7.08
N GLU A 85 7.38 5.06 7.74
CA GLU A 85 7.24 5.08 9.20
C GLU A 85 7.98 3.88 9.80
N LYS A 86 9.11 4.13 10.46
CA LYS A 86 9.94 3.10 11.13
C LYS A 86 9.68 3.04 12.64
N PHE A 87 8.88 3.97 13.19
CA PHE A 87 8.58 4.06 14.61
C PHE A 87 7.13 3.67 14.89
N TYR A 88 6.95 2.40 15.19
CA TYR A 88 5.66 1.84 15.60
C TYR A 88 5.88 0.78 16.70
N PRO A 89 4.81 0.40 17.43
CA PRO A 89 4.90 -0.64 18.45
C PRO A 89 5.58 -1.89 17.92
N ASN A 90 6.49 -2.47 18.70
CA ASN A 90 7.04 -3.79 18.39
C ASN A 90 6.05 -4.85 18.90
N TYR A 91 5.49 -5.64 17.99
CA TYR A 91 4.46 -6.62 18.30
C TYR A 91 4.71 -7.93 17.56
N ASP A 92 4.17 -8.98 18.16
CA ASP A 92 4.10 -10.31 17.58
C ASP A 92 2.63 -10.74 17.54
N TYR A 93 2.01 -10.64 16.37
CA TYR A 93 0.61 -10.97 16.14
C TYR A 93 0.57 -12.05 15.06
N LEU A 94 0.11 -13.25 15.42
CA LEU A 94 0.06 -14.37 14.48
C LEU A 94 -1.15 -14.19 13.55
N PRO A 95 -1.01 -14.42 12.23
CA PRO A 95 -2.12 -14.30 11.28
C PRO A 95 -3.36 -15.11 11.69
N GLU A 96 -3.15 -16.28 12.30
CA GLU A 96 -4.20 -17.18 12.79
C GLU A 96 -5.02 -16.57 13.93
N ASP A 97 -4.43 -15.71 14.75
CA ASP A 97 -5.12 -15.10 15.90
C ASP A 97 -6.20 -14.12 15.46
N LEU A 98 -6.06 -13.51 14.27
CA LEU A 98 -7.09 -12.63 13.73
C LEU A 98 -8.40 -13.37 13.52
N TRP A 99 -8.33 -14.60 13.00
CA TRP A 99 -9.50 -15.38 12.60
C TRP A 99 -10.17 -16.11 13.77
N LYS A 100 -9.61 -16.03 14.98
CA LYS A 100 -10.22 -16.59 16.21
C LYS A 100 -11.29 -15.67 16.80
N ASP A 101 -11.35 -14.41 16.37
CA ASP A 101 -12.20 -13.37 16.95
C ASP A 101 -12.78 -12.51 15.81
N ASP A 102 -14.02 -12.81 15.39
CA ASP A 102 -14.69 -12.09 14.30
C ASP A 102 -14.82 -10.58 14.57
N SER A 103 -14.85 -10.17 15.84
CA SER A 103 -14.90 -8.75 16.20
C SER A 103 -13.60 -8.02 15.83
N GLU A 104 -12.44 -8.68 15.94
CA GLU A 104 -11.15 -8.13 15.52
C GLU A 104 -11.03 -8.09 14.00
N VAL A 105 -11.57 -9.10 13.29
CA VAL A 105 -11.68 -9.08 11.82
C VAL A 105 -12.52 -7.88 11.37
N GLN A 106 -13.70 -7.70 11.96
CA GLN A 106 -14.61 -6.63 11.61
C GLN A 106 -13.98 -5.26 11.90
N LEU A 107 -13.35 -5.10 13.07
CA LEU A 107 -12.64 -3.88 13.42
C LEU A 107 -11.50 -3.57 12.45
N PHE A 108 -10.77 -4.58 11.98
CA PHE A 108 -9.74 -4.38 10.97
C PHE A 108 -10.34 -3.89 9.65
N VAL A 109 -11.43 -4.52 9.18
CA VAL A 109 -12.16 -4.11 7.97
C VAL A 109 -12.68 -2.68 8.09
N ASP A 110 -13.27 -2.32 9.22
CA ASP A 110 -13.80 -0.97 9.47
C ASP A 110 -12.70 0.08 9.43
N ARG A 111 -11.56 -0.18 10.10
CA ARG A 111 -10.40 0.72 10.06
C ARG A 111 -9.85 0.88 8.64
N LEU A 112 -9.77 -0.20 7.85
CA LEU A 112 -9.37 -0.13 6.45
C LEU A 112 -10.35 0.69 5.61
N ASN A 113 -11.66 0.61 5.90
CA ASN A 113 -12.68 1.39 5.24
C ASN A 113 -12.62 2.89 5.60
N GLU A 114 -12.19 3.24 6.81
CA GLU A 114 -11.92 4.64 7.16
C GLU A 114 -10.81 5.23 6.31
N PHE A 115 -9.70 4.49 6.10
CA PHE A 115 -8.66 4.92 5.16
C PHE A 115 -9.19 5.03 3.72
N HIS A 116 -10.05 4.11 3.29
CA HIS A 116 -10.68 4.17 1.97
C HIS A 116 -11.48 5.45 1.77
N LYS A 117 -12.34 5.82 2.74
CA LYS A 117 -13.22 7.01 2.68
C LYS A 117 -12.46 8.29 2.37
N ILE A 118 -11.25 8.44 2.91
CA ILE A 118 -10.41 9.64 2.76
C ILE A 118 -9.33 9.49 1.68
N THR A 119 -9.31 8.37 0.95
CA THR A 119 -8.39 8.16 -0.17
C THR A 119 -9.07 8.63 -1.46
N PRO A 120 -8.44 9.50 -2.28
CA PRO A 120 -9.02 9.94 -3.55
C PRO A 120 -9.37 8.75 -4.46
N SER A 121 -10.56 8.79 -5.05
CA SER A 121 -11.08 7.72 -5.93
C SER A 121 -10.28 7.57 -7.24
N THR A 122 -9.47 8.56 -7.58
CA THR A 122 -8.58 8.55 -8.75
C THR A 122 -7.35 7.66 -8.57
N ILE A 123 -7.06 7.22 -7.34
CA ILE A 123 -5.87 6.44 -7.03
C ILE A 123 -6.04 4.99 -7.45
N LYS A 124 -5.07 4.48 -8.21
CA LYS A 124 -5.00 3.07 -8.56
C LYS A 124 -4.37 2.29 -7.41
N VAL A 125 -5.12 1.31 -6.90
CA VAL A 125 -4.71 0.53 -5.73
C VAL A 125 -4.25 -0.87 -6.15
N TYR A 126 -3.13 -1.29 -5.60
CA TYR A 126 -2.56 -2.62 -5.77
C TYR A 126 -2.33 -3.26 -4.42
N TYR A 127 -2.49 -4.58 -4.34
CA TYR A 127 -2.00 -5.39 -3.22
C TYR A 127 -1.03 -6.43 -3.76
N ILE A 128 0.19 -6.46 -3.22
CA ILE A 128 1.17 -7.52 -3.47
C ILE A 128 1.41 -8.29 -2.18
N GLY A 129 1.14 -9.59 -2.17
CA GLY A 129 1.32 -10.39 -0.96
C GLY A 129 0.56 -11.71 -0.95
N GLY A 130 0.56 -12.37 0.20
CA GLY A 130 -0.10 -13.67 0.39
C GLY A 130 -1.62 -13.58 0.53
N SER A 131 -2.26 -14.75 0.59
CA SER A 131 -3.72 -14.87 0.65
C SER A 131 -4.34 -14.32 1.94
N HIS A 132 -3.59 -14.23 3.04
CA HIS A 132 -4.10 -13.77 4.35
C HIS A 132 -4.68 -12.34 4.30
N HIS A 133 -3.87 -11.32 3.98
CA HIS A 133 -4.41 -9.95 3.87
C HIS A 133 -5.29 -9.76 2.64
N TYR A 134 -5.10 -10.56 1.58
CA TYR A 134 -6.04 -10.58 0.46
C TYR A 134 -7.47 -10.89 0.92
N LYS A 135 -7.66 -11.93 1.76
CA LYS A 135 -8.97 -12.30 2.32
C LYS A 135 -9.58 -11.15 3.12
N VAL A 136 -8.79 -10.45 3.94
CA VAL A 136 -9.26 -9.28 4.70
C VAL A 136 -9.64 -8.13 3.75
N LEU A 137 -8.76 -7.76 2.83
CA LEU A 137 -9.01 -6.67 1.87
C LEU A 137 -10.25 -6.93 1.01
N LYS A 138 -10.54 -8.18 0.66
CA LYS A 138 -11.75 -8.57 -0.06
C LYS A 138 -13.06 -8.30 0.71
N LYS A 139 -13.01 -8.20 2.04
CA LYS A 139 -14.14 -7.79 2.88
C LYS A 139 -14.31 -6.27 2.98
N THR A 140 -13.38 -5.48 2.44
CA THR A 140 -13.41 -4.02 2.47
C THR A 140 -14.06 -3.41 1.22
N LYS A 141 -14.25 -2.09 1.22
CA LYS A 141 -14.73 -1.32 0.06
C LYS A 141 -13.63 -0.99 -0.96
N TRP A 142 -12.38 -1.35 -0.69
CA TRP A 142 -11.26 -1.06 -1.58
C TRP A 142 -11.39 -1.78 -2.91
N LYS A 143 -11.30 -1.03 -4.02
CA LYS A 143 -11.10 -1.59 -5.37
C LYS A 143 -9.60 -1.67 -5.65
N PHE A 144 -9.04 -2.88 -5.66
CA PHE A 144 -7.61 -3.08 -5.86
C PHE A 144 -7.31 -4.22 -6.82
N LYS A 145 -6.13 -4.18 -7.44
CA LYS A 145 -5.56 -5.27 -8.23
C LYS A 145 -4.67 -6.14 -7.35
N TYR A 146 -4.96 -7.43 -7.27
CA TYR A 146 -4.17 -8.39 -6.51
C TYR A 146 -3.00 -8.94 -7.34
N ILE A 147 -1.82 -9.02 -6.74
CA ILE A 147 -0.60 -9.56 -7.33
C ILE A 147 -0.06 -10.60 -6.36
N GLU A 148 -0.30 -11.86 -6.69
CA GLU A 148 0.16 -12.99 -5.90
C GLU A 148 1.62 -13.33 -6.24
N PRO A 149 2.54 -13.31 -5.27
CA PRO A 149 3.88 -13.84 -5.44
C PRO A 149 3.83 -15.36 -5.61
N LYS A 150 4.34 -15.88 -6.74
CA LYS A 150 4.45 -17.32 -7.00
C LYS A 150 5.78 -17.87 -6.46
N ARG A 151 5.84 -19.13 -6.02
CA ARG A 151 7.11 -19.77 -5.57
C ARG A 151 7.70 -19.14 -4.29
N GLY A 152 6.84 -18.78 -3.34
CA GLY A 152 7.25 -18.31 -2.01
C GLY A 152 8.00 -16.97 -2.03
N LEU A 153 9.04 -16.84 -1.20
CA LEU A 153 9.76 -15.57 -1.00
C LEU A 153 10.40 -15.01 -2.27
N ILE A 154 10.94 -15.87 -3.14
CA ILE A 154 11.59 -15.44 -4.39
C ILE A 154 10.57 -14.78 -5.34
N GLY A 155 9.33 -15.28 -5.32
CA GLY A 155 8.21 -14.72 -6.09
C GLY A 155 7.94 -13.24 -5.85
N TYR A 156 8.26 -12.74 -4.66
CA TYR A 156 8.08 -11.32 -4.34
C TYR A 156 8.93 -10.43 -5.23
N LYS A 157 10.14 -10.88 -5.61
CA LYS A 157 11.02 -10.13 -6.50
C LYS A 157 10.40 -9.98 -7.88
N ASP A 158 9.95 -11.08 -8.47
CA ASP A 158 9.39 -11.09 -9.82
C ASP A 158 8.07 -10.29 -9.85
N ALA A 159 7.19 -10.52 -8.87
CA ALA A 159 5.95 -9.78 -8.72
C ALA A 159 6.19 -8.27 -8.55
N ALA A 160 7.17 -7.87 -7.73
CA ALA A 160 7.54 -6.47 -7.55
C ALA A 160 8.12 -5.85 -8.83
N THR A 161 9.01 -6.56 -9.52
CA THR A 161 9.60 -6.09 -10.79
C THR A 161 8.52 -5.87 -11.84
N ASN A 162 7.63 -6.84 -12.04
CA ASN A 162 6.54 -6.74 -13.01
C ASN A 162 5.56 -5.60 -12.68
N LEU A 163 5.23 -5.43 -11.39
CA LEU A 163 4.39 -4.32 -10.96
C LEU A 163 5.06 -2.96 -11.21
N LYS A 164 6.35 -2.85 -10.88
CA LYS A 164 7.15 -1.66 -11.15
C LYS A 164 7.07 -1.33 -12.64
N GLU A 165 7.45 -2.26 -13.51
CA GLU A 165 7.46 -2.05 -14.95
C GLU A 165 6.10 -1.58 -15.47
N LYS A 166 5.01 -2.22 -15.03
CA LYS A 166 3.65 -1.80 -15.39
C LYS A 166 3.35 -0.35 -15.01
N ILE A 167 3.63 0.04 -13.76
CA ILE A 167 3.39 1.41 -13.26
C ILE A 167 4.24 2.43 -14.01
N PHE A 168 5.50 2.11 -14.31
CA PHE A 168 6.41 3.01 -15.01
C PHE A 168 6.12 3.10 -16.53
N GLN A 169 5.74 2.00 -17.18
CA GLN A 169 5.34 1.97 -18.59
C GLN A 169 4.04 2.75 -18.83
N GLU A 170 3.03 2.60 -17.95
CA GLU A 170 1.79 3.39 -18.01
C GLU A 170 2.09 4.91 -18.02
N LYS A 171 3.13 5.34 -17.29
CA LYS A 171 3.56 6.75 -17.29
C LYS A 171 4.25 7.16 -18.58
N LYS A 172 5.16 6.32 -19.12
CA LYS A 172 5.87 6.62 -20.37
C LYS A 172 4.86 6.83 -21.50
N GLN A 173 3.86 5.95 -21.60
CA GLN A 173 2.79 6.07 -22.59
C GLN A 173 1.95 7.33 -22.41
N LYS A 174 1.54 7.68 -21.18
CA LYS A 174 0.81 8.93 -20.92
C LYS A 174 1.59 10.18 -21.34
N ARG A 175 2.89 10.22 -21.04
CA ARG A 175 3.76 11.35 -21.44
C ARG A 175 3.90 11.46 -22.95
N ILE A 176 4.05 10.34 -23.65
CA ILE A 176 4.13 10.32 -25.12
C ILE A 176 2.83 10.88 -25.70
N LYS A 177 1.66 10.36 -25.27
CA LYS A 177 0.35 10.84 -25.74
C LYS A 177 0.12 12.32 -25.50
N PHE A 178 0.50 12.82 -24.32
CA PHE A 178 0.37 14.24 -24.00
C PHE A 178 1.22 15.12 -24.94
N LYS A 179 2.49 14.73 -25.19
CA LYS A 179 3.36 15.44 -26.14
C LYS A 179 2.83 15.40 -27.57
N THR A 180 2.30 14.26 -28.02
CA THR A 180 1.73 14.15 -29.38
C THR A 180 0.51 15.06 -29.54
N ASN A 181 -0.36 15.12 -28.52
CA ASN A 181 -1.52 16.02 -28.55
C ASN A 181 -1.13 17.49 -28.58
N GLN A 182 -0.11 17.90 -27.80
CA GLN A 182 0.38 19.28 -27.84
C GLN A 182 0.94 19.66 -29.22
N ILE A 183 1.71 18.76 -29.84
CA ILE A 183 2.26 18.98 -31.20
C ILE A 183 1.14 19.08 -32.24
N ASN A 184 0.08 18.28 -32.10
CA ASN A 184 -1.06 18.36 -33.02
C ASN A 184 -1.85 19.65 -32.86
N ILE A 185 -2.09 20.11 -31.62
CA ILE A 185 -2.78 21.39 -31.35
C ILE A 185 -1.99 22.56 -31.95
N SER A 186 -0.68 22.62 -31.69
CA SER A 186 0.14 23.72 -32.23
C SER A 186 0.23 23.72 -33.76
N ARG A 187 0.20 22.56 -34.41
CA ARG A 187 0.14 22.47 -35.88
C ARG A 187 -1.18 22.99 -36.45
N VAL A 188 -2.30 22.71 -35.78
CA VAL A 188 -3.63 23.19 -36.19
C VAL A 188 -3.71 24.71 -36.02
N GLU A 189 -3.21 25.26 -34.91
CA GLU A 189 -3.18 26.72 -34.67
C GLU A 189 -2.34 27.47 -35.71
N ILE A 190 -1.17 26.92 -36.08
CA ILE A 190 -0.33 27.46 -37.15
C ILE A 190 -1.07 27.43 -38.50
N ALA A 191 -1.72 26.32 -38.85
CA ALA A 191 -2.46 26.23 -40.12
C ALA A 191 -3.61 27.24 -40.22
N HIS A 192 -4.25 27.59 -39.10
CA HIS A 192 -5.31 28.61 -39.06
C HIS A 192 -4.80 30.05 -39.06
N THR A 193 -3.51 30.31 -38.83
CA THR A 193 -2.93 31.66 -38.88
C THR A 193 -2.44 32.07 -40.28
N PHE A 194 -2.38 31.11 -41.22
CA PHE A 194 -1.90 31.31 -42.58
C PHE A 194 -3.01 31.15 -43.65
N ALA A 195 -4.28 31.11 -43.24
CA ALA A 195 -5.46 31.11 -44.10
C ALA A 195 -6.23 32.43 -43.91
#